data_AF-A0A6C0QQQ8-F1
#
_entry.id   AF-A0A6C0QQQ8-F1
#
_cell.length_a   1.000
_cell.length_b   1.000
_cell.length_c   1.000
_cell.angle_alpha   90.00
_cell.angle_beta   90.00
_cell.angle_gamma   90.00
#
_symmetry.space_group_name_H-M   'P 1'
#
loop_
_entity.id
_entity.type
_entity.pdbx_description
1 polymer ?
#
loop_
_entity_poly.entity_id
_entity_poly.type
_entity_poly.pdbx_seq_one_letter_code
_entity_poly.pdbx_strand_id
1 'polypeptide(L)'
;MDTKVWLFLTKDELTRKNLFKSTKKWRLVYGFIGILLLIAILTYLNANIDLRPEGYMYATFALPYLFFMRSFILLKQEWKNGTIGWWLALPYSRSTLLAAKFTTGIIRILVVLLIAWTGIQAIYLYTMLFQDLTLQDWFHFVQLSAECFLLLLIYAPFMSAFGVLTGVITFSRLKPVVPLLWIVYGISGNALFFLVHLTSENDKPWGDVIQKFNSSGTSGIIVAGFAVGSILLAWILLALSTSVMNRKLDL
;
A
#
# COMPACT_ATOMS: atom_id res chain seq x y z
N MET A 1 -4.76 -22.79 -11.87
CA MET A 1 -5.86 -21.93 -11.39
C MET A 1 -6.76 -21.66 -12.57
N ASP A 2 -8.07 -21.90 -12.46
CA ASP A 2 -9.00 -21.53 -13.53
C ASP A 2 -9.15 -20.00 -13.56
N THR A 3 -8.74 -19.38 -14.66
CA THR A 3 -8.71 -17.92 -14.83
C THR A 3 -10.11 -17.32 -14.84
N LYS A 4 -11.11 -18.02 -15.37
CA LYS A 4 -12.50 -17.53 -15.42
C LYS A 4 -13.09 -17.46 -14.01
N VAL A 5 -12.87 -18.50 -13.22
CA VAL A 5 -13.29 -18.56 -11.82
C VAL A 5 -12.63 -17.46 -11.00
N TRP A 6 -11.31 -17.29 -11.14
CA TRP A 6 -10.57 -16.25 -10.42
C TRP A 6 -11.05 -14.83 -10.78
N LEU A 7 -11.28 -14.53 -12.06
CA LEU A 7 -11.82 -13.24 -12.50
C LEU A 7 -13.23 -13.00 -11.94
N PHE A 8 -14.09 -14.02 -11.98
CA PHE A 8 -15.44 -13.94 -11.44
C PHE A 8 -15.43 -13.62 -9.94
N LEU A 9 -14.62 -14.35 -9.15
CA LEU A 9 -14.48 -14.13 -7.71
C LEU A 9 -13.89 -12.75 -7.38
N THR A 10 -12.90 -12.31 -8.16
CA THR A 10 -12.29 -10.98 -8.00
C THR A 10 -13.32 -9.88 -8.27
N LYS A 11 -14.13 -10.03 -9.32
CA LYS A 11 -15.21 -9.09 -9.65
C LYS A 11 -16.27 -9.04 -8.55
N ASP A 12 -16.71 -10.20 -8.05
CA ASP A 12 -17.70 -10.27 -6.95
C ASP A 12 -17.18 -9.61 -5.66
N GLU A 13 -15.92 -9.87 -5.30
CA GLU A 13 -15.30 -9.27 -4.13
C GLU A 13 -15.12 -7.74 -4.27
N LEU A 14 -14.89 -7.25 -5.48
CA LEU A 14 -14.83 -5.82 -5.78
C LEU A 14 -16.19 -5.14 -5.65
N THR A 15 -17.26 -5.77 -6.16
CA THR A 15 -18.62 -5.23 -6.13
C THR A 15 -19.28 -5.41 -4.77
N ARG A 16 -18.80 -6.34 -3.93
CA ARG A 16 -19.26 -6.55 -2.56
C ARG A 16 -19.12 -5.24 -1.77
N LYS A 17 -20.24 -4.53 -1.68
CA LYS A 17 -20.35 -3.30 -0.90
C LYS A 17 -20.12 -3.67 0.56
N ASN A 18 -19.14 -3.02 1.18
CA ASN A 18 -18.93 -3.09 2.62
C ASN A 18 -20.27 -2.79 3.31
N LEU A 19 -20.87 -3.81 3.93
CA LEU A 19 -22.17 -3.75 4.65
C LEU A 19 -22.08 -2.93 5.94
N PHE A 20 -21.01 -2.17 6.13
CA PHE A 20 -20.98 -1.10 7.12
C PHE A 20 -22.02 -0.06 6.71
N LYS A 21 -23.24 -0.24 7.24
CA LYS A 21 -24.27 0.79 7.45
C LYS A 21 -23.72 1.86 8.41
N SER A 22 -22.58 2.44 8.06
CA SER A 22 -22.04 3.61 8.72
C SER A 22 -22.82 4.81 8.22
N THR A 23 -23.20 5.68 9.14
CA THR A 23 -23.84 6.97 8.91
C THR A 23 -23.00 7.81 7.93
N LYS A 24 -23.29 7.69 6.63
CA LYS A 24 -22.59 8.37 5.53
C LYS A 24 -22.42 9.88 5.79
N LYS A 25 -23.39 10.50 6.47
CA LYS A 25 -23.38 11.92 6.86
C LYS A 25 -22.17 12.28 7.72
N TRP A 26 -21.92 11.55 8.81
CA TRP A 26 -20.80 11.85 9.72
C TRP A 26 -19.44 11.67 9.06
N ARG A 27 -19.30 10.69 8.15
CA ARG A 27 -18.07 10.52 7.37
C ARG A 27 -17.76 11.73 6.49
N LEU A 28 -18.77 12.33 5.87
CA LEU A 28 -18.59 13.56 5.08
C LEU A 28 -18.21 14.74 5.97
N VAL A 29 -18.85 14.88 7.13
CA VAL A 29 -18.53 15.94 8.11
C VAL A 29 -17.09 15.83 8.58
N TYR A 30 -16.66 14.64 9.03
CA TYR A 30 -15.27 14.43 9.46
C TYR A 30 -14.27 14.61 8.31
N GLY A 31 -14.63 14.19 7.09
CA GLY A 31 -13.82 14.43 5.90
C GLY A 31 -13.62 15.91 5.62
N PHE A 32 -14.70 16.70 5.68
CA PHE A 32 -14.65 18.15 5.47
C PHE A 32 -13.82 18.85 6.55
N ILE A 33 -14.03 18.53 7.82
CA ILE A 33 -13.23 19.07 8.93
C ILE A 33 -11.75 18.70 8.75
N GLY A 34 -11.46 17.46 8.37
CA GLY A 34 -10.09 17.03 8.10
C GLY A 34 -9.42 17.80 6.96
N ILE A 35 -10.15 18.08 5.86
CA ILE A 35 -9.64 18.90 4.75
C ILE A 35 -9.38 20.34 5.22
N LEU A 36 -10.28 20.95 5.99
CA LEU A 36 -10.07 22.31 6.51
C LEU A 36 -8.85 22.39 7.43
N LEU A 37 -8.68 21.40 8.31
CA LEU A 37 -7.50 21.31 9.18
C LEU A 37 -6.22 21.13 8.36
N LEU A 38 -6.25 20.28 7.33
CA LEU A 38 -5.12 20.07 6.44
C LEU A 38 -4.73 21.37 5.72
N ILE A 39 -5.71 22.12 5.17
CA ILE A 39 -5.46 23.41 4.54
C ILE A 39 -4.85 24.38 5.56
N ALA A 40 -5.43 24.51 6.75
CA ALA A 40 -4.92 25.41 7.79
C ALA A 40 -3.48 25.09 8.21
N ILE A 41 -3.17 23.79 8.38
CA ILE A 41 -1.80 23.32 8.68
C ILE A 41 -0.87 23.66 7.52
N LEU A 42 -1.27 23.39 6.28
CA LEU A 42 -0.45 23.70 5.11
C LEU A 42 -0.21 25.20 4.95
N THR A 43 -1.22 26.04 5.15
CA THR A 43 -1.07 27.50 5.14
C THR A 43 -0.07 27.94 6.22
N TYR A 44 -0.23 27.43 7.45
CA TYR A 44 0.68 27.76 8.55
C TYR A 44 2.12 27.32 8.25
N LEU A 45 2.31 26.11 7.74
CA LEU A 45 3.63 25.60 7.38
C LEU A 45 4.26 26.45 6.27
N ASN A 46 3.57 26.71 5.17
CA ASN A 46 4.12 27.51 4.07
C ASN A 46 4.39 28.97 4.46
N ALA A 47 3.64 29.53 5.42
CA ALA A 47 3.84 30.91 5.87
C ALA A 47 5.01 31.07 6.87
N ASN A 48 5.35 30.03 7.63
CA ASN A 48 6.34 30.13 8.72
C ASN A 48 7.60 29.28 8.49
N ILE A 49 7.54 28.31 7.59
CA ILE A 49 8.61 27.36 7.30
C ILE A 49 8.72 27.31 5.78
N ASP A 50 9.92 27.54 5.23
CA ASP A 50 10.19 27.32 3.80
C ASP A 50 10.19 25.82 3.49
N LEU A 51 9.00 25.22 3.58
CA LEU A 51 8.78 23.81 3.39
C LEU A 51 8.87 23.52 1.90
N ARG A 52 9.98 22.92 1.50
CA ARG A 52 10.20 22.44 0.13
C ARG A 52 9.12 21.40 -0.23
N PRO A 53 8.43 21.51 -1.37
CA PRO A 53 7.32 20.61 -1.70
C PRO A 53 7.67 19.12 -1.76
N GLU A 54 8.94 18.78 -2.01
CA GLU A 54 9.48 17.43 -1.94
C GLU A 54 9.28 16.80 -0.55
N GLY A 55 9.18 17.63 0.49
CA GLY A 55 8.85 17.24 1.86
C GLY A 55 7.49 16.54 1.99
N TYR A 56 6.51 16.85 1.13
CA TYR A 56 5.21 16.19 1.16
C TYR A 56 5.29 14.71 0.77
N MET A 57 6.33 14.31 0.03
CA MET A 57 6.54 12.92 -0.35
C MET A 57 6.90 12.02 0.83
N TYR A 58 7.34 12.56 1.98
CA TYR A 58 7.53 11.76 3.19
C TYR A 58 6.22 11.13 3.70
N ALA A 59 5.05 11.71 3.40
CA ALA A 59 3.78 11.08 3.74
C ALA A 59 3.58 9.71 3.05
N THR A 60 4.26 9.49 1.92
CA THR A 60 4.16 8.24 1.15
C THR A 60 4.75 7.03 1.87
N PHE A 61 5.62 7.23 2.88
CA PHE A 61 6.16 6.15 3.72
C PHE A 61 5.10 5.39 4.49
N ALA A 62 3.95 6.01 4.79
CA ALA A 62 2.85 5.32 5.44
C ALA A 62 2.11 4.33 4.50
N LEU A 63 2.25 4.49 3.17
CA LEU A 63 1.46 3.72 2.20
C LEU A 63 1.75 2.21 2.21
N PRO A 64 3.02 1.73 2.25
CA PRO A 64 3.30 0.31 2.38
C PRO A 64 2.64 -0.32 3.62
N TYR A 65 2.67 0.40 4.74
CA TYR A 65 2.04 -0.03 5.99
C TYR A 65 0.51 -0.16 5.82
N LEU A 66 -0.11 0.74 5.06
CA LEU A 66 -1.54 0.67 4.72
C LEU A 66 -1.87 -0.52 3.81
N PHE A 67 -0.99 -0.90 2.88
CA PHE A 67 -1.21 -2.05 1.98
C PHE A 67 -1.30 -3.37 2.76
N PHE A 68 -0.35 -3.57 3.67
CA PHE A 68 -0.37 -4.69 4.61
C PHE A 68 -1.61 -4.64 5.50
N MET A 69 -1.87 -3.51 6.17
CA MET A 69 -2.97 -3.40 7.14
C MET A 69 -4.32 -3.65 6.48
N ARG A 70 -4.52 -3.16 5.25
CA ARG A 70 -5.76 -3.39 4.51
C ARG A 70 -5.98 -4.86 4.20
N SER A 71 -4.93 -5.55 3.76
CA SER A 71 -4.99 -6.99 3.46
C SER A 71 -5.21 -7.83 4.72
N PHE A 72 -4.53 -7.48 5.82
CA PHE A 72 -4.70 -8.10 7.13
C PHE A 72 -6.12 -7.90 7.69
N ILE A 73 -6.64 -6.65 7.67
CA ILE A 73 -7.97 -6.32 8.18
C ILE A 73 -9.06 -7.02 7.37
N LEU A 74 -8.92 -7.10 6.04
CA LEU A 74 -9.89 -7.78 5.17
C LEU A 74 -10.09 -9.22 5.64
N LEU A 75 -9.01 -9.95 5.86
CA LEU A 75 -9.08 -11.30 6.41
C LEU A 75 -9.66 -11.27 7.84
N LYS A 76 -9.07 -10.50 8.75
CA LYS A 76 -9.54 -10.42 10.15
C LYS A 76 -11.05 -10.18 10.27
N GLN A 77 -11.64 -9.37 9.40
CA GLN A 77 -13.08 -9.13 9.37
C GLN A 77 -13.87 -10.36 8.92
N GLU A 78 -13.41 -11.12 7.93
CA GLU A 78 -14.07 -12.36 7.49
C GLU A 78 -14.12 -13.41 8.61
N TRP A 79 -13.04 -13.54 9.38
CA TRP A 79 -13.04 -14.41 10.57
C TRP A 79 -13.97 -13.86 11.65
N LYS A 80 -13.88 -12.57 11.99
CA LYS A 80 -14.72 -11.96 13.04
C LYS A 80 -16.22 -12.02 12.72
N ASN A 81 -16.58 -11.91 11.45
CA ASN A 81 -17.97 -11.94 10.99
C ASN A 81 -18.50 -13.37 10.76
N GLY A 82 -17.68 -14.41 10.96
CA GLY A 82 -18.06 -15.81 10.72
C GLY A 82 -18.26 -16.16 9.23
N THR A 83 -17.93 -15.26 8.32
CA THR A 83 -18.12 -15.44 6.87
C THR A 83 -17.03 -16.31 6.24
N ILE A 84 -15.96 -16.63 6.98
CA ILE A 84 -14.91 -17.57 6.57
C ILE A 84 -15.47 -18.95 6.22
N GLY A 85 -16.45 -19.45 6.97
CA GLY A 85 -17.04 -20.78 6.74
C GLY A 85 -17.78 -20.87 5.42
N TRP A 86 -18.55 -19.83 5.07
CA TRP A 86 -19.23 -19.74 3.77
C TRP A 86 -18.24 -19.72 2.61
N TRP A 87 -17.15 -18.96 2.75
CA TRP A 87 -16.12 -18.86 1.73
C TRP A 87 -15.32 -20.17 1.55
N LEU A 88 -15.04 -20.88 2.64
CA LEU A 88 -14.40 -22.20 2.62
C LEU A 88 -15.32 -23.32 2.12
N ALA A 89 -16.63 -23.12 2.15
CA ALA A 89 -17.62 -24.07 1.63
C ALA A 89 -17.77 -24.00 0.11
N LEU A 90 -17.24 -22.96 -0.55
CA LEU A 90 -17.24 -22.88 -2.01
C LEU A 90 -16.43 -24.04 -2.60
N PRO A 91 -16.83 -24.61 -3.76
CA PRO A 91 -16.16 -25.74 -4.40
C PRO A 91 -14.87 -25.32 -5.14
N TYR A 92 -14.12 -24.39 -4.55
CA TYR A 92 -12.89 -23.83 -5.11
C TYR A 92 -11.71 -24.09 -4.20
N SER A 93 -10.52 -24.22 -4.78
CA SER A 93 -9.31 -24.38 -3.98
C SER A 93 -9.03 -23.14 -3.14
N ARG A 94 -8.50 -23.34 -1.93
CA ARG A 94 -8.12 -22.25 -1.01
C ARG A 94 -7.13 -21.25 -1.64
N SER A 95 -6.25 -21.73 -2.54
CA SER A 95 -5.34 -20.87 -3.30
C SER A 95 -6.07 -19.93 -4.25
N THR A 96 -7.06 -20.43 -5.00
CA THR A 96 -7.86 -19.62 -5.94
C THR A 96 -8.63 -18.54 -5.19
N LEU A 97 -9.22 -18.94 -4.06
CA LEU A 97 -9.98 -18.05 -3.21
C LEU A 97 -9.10 -16.95 -2.58
N LEU A 98 -7.92 -17.30 -2.06
CA LEU A 98 -6.96 -16.31 -1.54
C LEU A 98 -6.42 -15.40 -2.64
N ALA A 99 -6.10 -15.95 -3.81
CA ALA A 99 -5.62 -15.19 -4.96
C ALA A 99 -6.66 -14.14 -5.39
N ALA A 100 -7.96 -14.48 -5.42
CA ALA A 100 -9.01 -13.52 -5.74
C ALA A 100 -9.08 -12.35 -4.74
N LYS A 101 -8.96 -12.63 -3.43
CA LYS A 101 -8.92 -11.60 -2.38
C LYS A 101 -7.66 -10.74 -2.48
N PHE A 102 -6.52 -11.36 -2.72
CA PHE A 102 -5.26 -10.67 -2.95
C PHE A 102 -5.34 -9.71 -4.14
N THR A 103 -5.79 -10.19 -5.30
CA THR A 103 -5.96 -9.35 -6.51
C THR A 103 -6.93 -8.19 -6.27
N THR A 104 -8.05 -8.46 -5.59
CA THR A 104 -9.00 -7.41 -5.19
C THR A 104 -8.34 -6.36 -4.28
N GLY A 105 -7.48 -6.81 -3.36
CA GLY A 105 -6.65 -5.94 -2.53
C GLY A 105 -5.74 -5.04 -3.36
N ILE A 106 -5.01 -5.61 -4.32
CA ILE A 106 -4.11 -4.87 -5.22
C ILE A 106 -4.87 -3.83 -6.05
N ILE A 107 -6.04 -4.18 -6.61
CA ILE A 107 -6.88 -3.23 -7.37
C ILE A 107 -7.31 -2.07 -6.48
N ARG A 108 -7.70 -2.33 -5.23
CA ARG A 108 -8.06 -1.27 -4.27
C ARG A 108 -6.84 -0.41 -3.89
N ILE A 109 -5.66 -1.00 -3.79
CA ILE A 109 -4.41 -0.29 -3.54
C ILE A 109 -4.05 0.63 -4.70
N LEU A 110 -4.23 0.18 -5.95
CA LEU A 110 -4.04 1.02 -7.14
C LEU A 110 -4.89 2.30 -7.07
N VAL A 111 -6.17 2.18 -6.68
CA VAL A 111 -7.05 3.34 -6.48
C VAL A 111 -6.55 4.24 -5.36
N VAL A 112 -6.09 3.68 -4.23
CA VAL A 112 -5.53 4.46 -3.11
C VAL A 112 -4.26 5.21 -3.53
N LEU A 113 -3.37 4.55 -4.29
CA LEU A 113 -2.16 5.15 -4.83
C LEU A 113 -2.51 6.31 -5.78
N LEU A 114 -3.47 6.14 -6.68
CA LEU A 114 -3.91 7.20 -7.59
C LEU A 114 -4.48 8.41 -6.82
N ILE A 115 -5.32 8.16 -5.80
CA ILE A 115 -5.88 9.21 -4.95
C ILE A 115 -4.78 9.93 -4.17
N ALA A 116 -3.82 9.19 -3.60
CA ALA A 116 -2.72 9.79 -2.84
C ALA A 116 -1.77 10.60 -3.76
N TRP A 117 -1.48 10.11 -4.96
CA TRP A 117 -0.65 10.81 -5.94
C TRP A 117 -1.33 12.12 -6.37
N THR A 118 -2.60 12.07 -6.78
CA THR A 118 -3.38 13.27 -7.13
C THR A 118 -3.53 14.24 -5.96
N GLY A 119 -3.68 13.74 -4.72
CA GLY A 119 -3.71 14.56 -3.52
C GLY A 119 -2.41 15.33 -3.28
N ILE A 120 -1.26 14.67 -3.46
CA ILE A 120 0.05 15.32 -3.34
C ILE A 120 0.26 16.36 -4.46
N GLN A 121 -0.23 16.10 -5.68
CA GLN A 121 -0.23 17.11 -6.76
C GLN A 121 -1.06 18.34 -6.40
N ALA A 122 -2.26 18.15 -5.83
CA ALA A 122 -3.11 19.25 -5.39
C ALA A 122 -2.44 20.09 -4.28
N ILE A 123 -1.74 19.43 -3.35
CA ILE A 123 -0.96 20.12 -2.30
C ILE A 123 0.17 20.95 -2.92
N TYR A 124 0.91 20.41 -3.90
CA TYR A 124 1.97 21.15 -4.59
C TYR A 124 1.41 22.39 -5.31
N LEU A 125 0.32 22.24 -6.07
CA LEU A 125 -0.30 23.36 -6.76
C LEU A 125 -0.79 24.44 -5.77
N TYR A 126 -1.26 24.03 -4.59
CA TYR A 126 -1.60 24.95 -3.53
C TYR A 126 -0.39 25.71 -2.98
N THR A 127 0.77 25.05 -2.83
CA THR A 127 2.00 25.73 -2.37
C THR A 127 2.54 26.76 -3.34
N MET A 128 2.31 26.58 -4.65
CA MET A 128 2.66 27.59 -5.66
C MET A 128 1.93 28.93 -5.46
N LEU A 129 0.86 28.99 -4.67
CA LEU A 129 0.16 30.23 -4.35
C LEU A 129 0.91 31.10 -3.32
N PHE A 130 1.86 30.51 -2.58
CA PHE A 130 2.56 31.16 -1.47
C PHE A 130 4.07 31.27 -1.67
N GLN A 131 4.63 30.49 -2.59
CA GLN A 131 6.04 30.43 -2.90
C GLN A 131 6.27 30.78 -4.38
N ASP A 132 7.45 31.31 -4.71
CA ASP A 132 7.85 31.66 -6.09
C ASP A 132 8.20 30.42 -6.94
N LEU A 133 7.33 29.41 -6.93
CA LEU A 133 7.45 28.16 -7.69
C LEU A 133 6.86 28.33 -9.09
N THR A 134 7.54 27.75 -10.08
CA THR A 134 7.12 27.83 -11.49
C THR A 134 6.38 26.57 -11.94
N LEU A 135 5.70 26.64 -13.09
CA LEU A 135 5.09 25.46 -13.72
C LEU A 135 6.14 24.39 -14.09
N GLN A 136 7.38 24.81 -14.37
CA GLN A 136 8.46 23.88 -14.66
C GLN A 136 8.83 23.05 -13.42
N ASP A 137 8.83 23.67 -12.24
CA ASP A 137 9.07 22.98 -10.97
C ASP A 137 7.96 21.96 -10.68
N TRP A 138 6.71 22.30 -11.02
CA TRP A 138 5.59 21.38 -10.91
C TRP A 138 5.75 20.16 -11.83
N PHE A 139 6.13 20.34 -13.10
CA PHE A 139 6.39 19.20 -14.00
C PHE A 139 7.52 18.30 -13.50
N HIS A 140 8.58 18.89 -12.95
CA HIS A 140 9.65 18.13 -12.32
C HIS A 140 9.13 17.30 -11.14
N PHE A 141 8.29 17.91 -10.30
CA PHE A 141 7.65 17.22 -9.18
C PHE A 141 6.67 16.12 -9.61
N VAL A 142 5.92 16.31 -10.69
CA VAL A 142 5.04 15.29 -11.29
C VAL A 142 5.87 14.06 -11.67
N GLN A 143 7.01 14.24 -12.32
CA GLN A 143 7.91 13.14 -12.68
C GLN A 143 8.46 12.44 -11.43
N LEU A 144 9.02 13.21 -10.49
CA LEU A 144 9.60 12.70 -9.24
C LEU A 144 8.59 11.87 -8.43
N SER A 145 7.38 12.40 -8.27
CA SER A 145 6.31 11.72 -7.55
C SER A 145 5.79 10.49 -8.30
N ALA A 146 5.71 10.52 -9.64
CA ALA A 146 5.29 9.35 -10.41
C ALA A 146 6.25 8.17 -10.22
N GLU A 147 7.55 8.42 -10.20
CA GLU A 147 8.59 7.41 -9.95
C GLU A 147 8.49 6.84 -8.54
N CYS A 148 8.29 7.70 -7.54
CA CYS A 148 8.05 7.26 -6.16
C CYS A 148 6.82 6.36 -6.04
N PHE A 149 5.71 6.74 -6.68
CA PHE A 149 4.48 5.95 -6.67
C PHE A 149 4.59 4.66 -7.48
N LEU A 150 5.42 4.63 -8.52
CA LEU A 150 5.75 3.41 -9.26
C LEU A 150 6.52 2.42 -8.37
N LEU A 151 7.50 2.89 -7.59
CA LEU A 151 8.21 2.06 -6.61
C LEU A 151 7.27 1.49 -5.54
N LEU A 152 6.33 2.29 -5.06
CA LEU A 152 5.29 1.83 -4.13
C LEU A 152 4.37 0.79 -4.76
N LEU A 153 4.00 0.98 -6.03
CA LEU A 153 3.21 0.00 -6.77
C LEU A 153 3.95 -1.32 -6.93
N ILE A 154 5.25 -1.26 -7.22
CA ILE A 154 6.12 -2.44 -7.29
C ILE A 154 6.18 -3.16 -5.94
N TYR A 155 6.18 -2.41 -4.82
CA TYR A 155 6.25 -2.97 -3.48
C TYR A 155 4.90 -3.50 -2.95
N ALA A 156 3.78 -3.05 -3.52
CA ALA A 156 2.43 -3.38 -3.08
C ALA A 156 2.09 -4.89 -3.08
N PRO A 157 2.48 -5.71 -4.09
CA PRO A 157 2.29 -7.16 -4.08
C PRO A 157 2.86 -7.83 -2.83
N PHE A 158 4.13 -7.55 -2.52
CA PHE A 158 4.80 -8.12 -1.35
C PHE A 158 4.07 -7.75 -0.05
N MET A 159 3.83 -6.45 0.20
CA MET A 159 3.21 -6.01 1.45
C MET A 159 1.78 -6.54 1.61
N SER A 160 1.03 -6.63 0.51
CA SER A 160 -0.33 -7.17 0.53
C SER A 160 -0.36 -8.66 0.83
N ALA A 161 0.52 -9.44 0.18
CA ALA A 161 0.65 -10.87 0.42
C ALA A 161 1.12 -11.15 1.86
N PHE A 162 1.99 -10.29 2.39
CA PHE A 162 2.44 -10.38 3.78
C PHE A 162 1.31 -10.10 4.78
N GLY A 163 0.45 -9.13 4.49
CA GLY A 163 -0.78 -8.88 5.26
C GLY A 163 -1.75 -10.05 5.21
N VAL A 164 -1.91 -10.68 4.04
CA VAL A 164 -2.70 -11.92 3.86
C VAL A 164 -2.15 -13.05 4.73
N LEU A 165 -0.85 -13.34 4.66
CA LEU A 165 -0.22 -14.39 5.45
C LEU A 165 -0.40 -14.16 6.95
N THR A 166 -0.16 -12.93 7.40
CA THR A 166 -0.31 -12.57 8.82
C THR A 166 -1.75 -12.72 9.29
N GLY A 167 -2.71 -12.36 8.43
CA GLY A 167 -4.14 -12.56 8.69
C GLY A 167 -4.49 -14.04 8.85
N VAL A 168 -4.02 -14.90 7.95
CA VAL A 168 -4.21 -16.35 8.05
C VAL A 168 -3.57 -16.93 9.31
N ILE A 169 -2.31 -16.57 9.61
CA ILE A 169 -1.56 -17.11 10.76
C ILE A 169 -2.24 -16.75 12.08
N THR A 170 -2.81 -15.54 12.19
CA THR A 170 -3.50 -15.05 13.39
C THR A 170 -4.65 -15.96 13.85
N PHE A 171 -5.28 -16.69 12.93
CA PHE A 171 -6.39 -17.61 13.20
C PHE A 171 -6.04 -19.07 12.95
N SER A 172 -4.76 -19.42 13.04
CA SER A 172 -4.27 -20.79 12.91
C SER A 172 -3.48 -21.22 14.15
N ARG A 173 -3.08 -22.49 14.19
CA ARG A 173 -2.17 -23.05 15.21
C ARG A 173 -0.82 -22.33 15.29
N LEU A 174 -0.43 -21.60 14.23
CA LEU A 174 0.80 -20.81 14.19
C LEU A 174 0.64 -19.40 14.81
N LYS A 175 -0.47 -19.12 15.48
CA LYS A 175 -0.70 -17.84 16.19
C LYS A 175 0.47 -17.38 17.09
N PRO A 176 1.24 -18.26 17.77
CA PRO A 176 2.42 -17.82 18.54
C PRO A 176 3.49 -17.08 17.72
N VAL A 177 3.50 -17.23 16.38
CA VAL A 177 4.45 -16.56 15.47
C VAL A 177 4.04 -15.11 15.16
N VAL A 178 2.80 -14.70 15.43
CA VAL A 178 2.28 -13.36 15.08
C VAL A 178 3.15 -12.20 15.58
N PRO A 179 3.68 -12.19 16.82
CA PRO A 179 4.56 -11.11 17.28
C PRO A 179 5.81 -10.93 16.40
N LEU A 180 6.39 -12.02 15.91
CA LEU A 180 7.54 -11.96 14.99
C LEU A 180 7.15 -11.35 13.64
N LEU A 181 5.95 -11.66 13.12
CA LEU A 181 5.45 -11.06 11.89
C LEU A 181 5.25 -9.55 12.03
N TRP A 182 4.83 -9.07 13.21
CA TRP A 182 4.73 -7.64 13.48
C TRP A 182 6.10 -6.94 13.52
N ILE A 183 7.12 -7.60 14.06
CA ILE A 183 8.51 -7.09 14.03
C ILE A 183 8.98 -6.99 12.57
N VAL A 184 8.78 -8.05 11.78
CA VAL A 184 9.12 -8.05 10.34
C VAL A 184 8.36 -6.94 9.62
N TYR A 185 7.08 -6.72 9.91
CA TYR A 185 6.27 -5.62 9.36
C TYR A 185 6.82 -4.23 9.72
N GLY A 186 7.18 -4.01 10.98
CA GLY A 186 7.77 -2.75 11.43
C GLY A 186 9.07 -2.44 10.68
N ILE A 187 9.93 -3.44 10.53
CA ILE A 187 11.21 -3.33 9.82
C ILE A 187 11.00 -3.21 8.31
N SER A 188 10.07 -3.97 7.71
CA SER A 188 9.89 -4.04 6.27
C SER A 188 9.41 -2.73 5.67
N GLY A 189 8.61 -1.93 6.38
CA GLY A 189 8.24 -0.61 5.85
C GLY A 189 9.41 0.37 5.75
N ASN A 190 10.53 0.10 6.43
CA ASN A 190 11.80 0.80 6.24
C ASN A 190 12.66 0.21 5.11
N ALA A 191 12.23 -0.86 4.42
CA ALA A 191 12.98 -1.45 3.31
C ALA A 191 13.22 -0.45 2.17
N LEU A 192 12.25 0.45 1.92
CA LEU A 192 12.43 1.55 0.98
C LEU A 192 13.51 2.52 1.48
N PHE A 193 13.57 2.81 2.79
CA PHE A 193 14.64 3.63 3.38
C PHE A 193 16.01 2.97 3.24
N PHE A 194 16.11 1.65 3.47
CA PHE A 194 17.36 0.91 3.27
C PHE A 194 17.82 0.89 1.82
N LEU A 195 16.91 0.64 0.87
CA LEU A 195 17.23 0.72 -0.57
C LEU A 195 17.78 2.10 -0.94
N VAL A 196 17.14 3.13 -0.42
CA VAL A 196 17.55 4.52 -0.64
C VAL A 196 18.93 4.79 -0.04
N HIS A 197 19.16 4.38 1.21
CA HIS A 197 20.45 4.57 1.88
C HIS A 197 21.60 3.81 1.19
N LEU A 198 21.34 2.60 0.69
CA LEU A 198 22.31 1.83 -0.10
C LEU A 198 22.69 2.49 -1.44
N THR A 199 21.86 3.40 -1.94
CA THR A 199 22.07 4.08 -3.23
C THR A 199 22.52 5.54 -3.11
N SER A 200 22.53 6.12 -1.90
CA SER A 200 22.90 7.52 -1.70
C SER A 200 24.06 7.69 -0.72
N GLU A 201 25.21 8.15 -1.24
CA GLU A 201 26.21 8.83 -0.43
C GLU A 201 25.64 10.18 0.08
N ASN A 202 25.56 10.30 1.41
CA ASN A 202 25.22 11.48 2.24
C ASN A 202 23.75 11.93 2.31
N ASP A 203 23.43 12.55 3.47
CA ASP A 203 22.17 13.08 4.00
C ASP A 203 21.39 14.02 3.07
N LYS A 204 20.96 13.51 1.92
CA LYS A 204 20.26 14.29 0.92
C LYS A 204 18.74 14.13 1.02
N PRO A 205 17.97 15.22 0.78
CA PRO A 205 16.51 15.18 0.81
C PRO A 205 15.96 14.14 -0.18
N TRP A 206 14.77 13.60 0.10
CA TRP A 206 14.14 12.50 -0.66
C TRP A 206 14.06 12.73 -2.18
N GLY A 207 14.06 13.98 -2.64
CA GLY A 207 14.13 14.32 -4.07
C GLY A 207 15.43 13.87 -4.75
N ASP A 208 16.58 14.03 -4.09
CA ASP A 208 17.90 13.66 -4.62
C ASP A 208 18.06 12.14 -4.75
N VAL A 209 17.36 11.39 -3.90
CA VAL A 209 17.36 9.93 -3.90
C VAL A 209 16.70 9.39 -5.15
N ILE A 210 15.50 9.87 -5.46
CA ILE A 210 14.75 9.43 -6.66
C ILE A 210 15.49 9.91 -7.91
N GLN A 211 16.07 11.11 -7.88
CA GLN A 211 16.85 11.65 -9.00
C GLN A 211 18.14 10.85 -9.27
N LYS A 212 18.90 10.47 -8.23
CA LYS A 212 20.06 9.56 -8.37
C LYS A 212 19.65 8.18 -8.87
N PHE A 213 18.48 7.72 -8.44
CA PHE A 213 17.90 6.47 -8.90
C PHE A 213 17.51 6.52 -10.39
N ASN A 214 17.45 7.66 -11.06
CA ASN A 214 17.34 7.70 -12.53
C ASN A 214 18.68 7.89 -13.24
N SER A 215 19.62 8.62 -12.64
CA SER A 215 20.81 9.09 -13.33
C SER A 215 21.92 8.05 -13.51
N SER A 216 21.87 6.92 -12.81
CA SER A 216 23.01 5.97 -12.76
C SER A 216 23.07 4.94 -13.90
N GLY A 217 22.05 4.79 -14.75
CA GLY A 217 21.98 3.76 -15.80
C GLY A 217 21.90 2.31 -15.27
N THR A 218 22.35 2.06 -14.04
CA THR A 218 22.25 0.80 -13.27
C THR A 218 20.88 0.62 -12.62
N SER A 219 20.08 1.68 -12.59
CA SER A 219 18.81 1.72 -11.87
C SER A 219 17.71 0.85 -12.47
N GLY A 220 17.62 0.75 -13.80
CA GLY A 220 16.60 -0.06 -14.46
C GLY A 220 16.69 -1.54 -14.05
N ILE A 221 17.91 -2.09 -13.92
CA ILE A 221 18.14 -3.48 -13.50
C ILE A 221 17.76 -3.66 -12.03
N ILE A 222 18.10 -2.70 -11.16
CA ILE A 222 17.73 -2.76 -9.74
C ILE A 222 16.22 -2.69 -9.57
N VAL A 223 15.53 -1.79 -10.28
CA VAL A 223 14.06 -1.70 -10.30
C VAL A 223 13.43 -2.99 -10.78
N ALA A 224 13.90 -3.52 -11.91
CA ALA A 224 13.38 -4.75 -12.46
C ALA A 224 13.60 -5.92 -11.49
N GLY A 225 14.80 -6.03 -10.91
CA GLY A 225 15.12 -7.04 -9.91
C GLY A 225 14.25 -6.92 -8.67
N PHE A 226 14.01 -5.70 -8.18
CA PHE A 226 13.11 -5.44 -7.06
C PHE A 226 11.65 -5.78 -7.40
N ALA A 227 11.20 -5.49 -8.63
CA ALA A 227 9.87 -5.82 -9.09
C ALA A 227 9.65 -7.33 -9.21
N VAL A 228 10.58 -8.03 -9.85
CA VAL A 228 10.57 -9.49 -9.92
C VAL A 228 10.62 -10.09 -8.51
N GLY A 229 11.52 -9.61 -7.66
CA GLY A 229 11.65 -10.06 -6.27
C GLY A 229 10.37 -9.86 -5.46
N SER A 230 9.74 -8.68 -5.54
CA SER A 230 8.47 -8.38 -4.86
C SER A 230 7.35 -9.31 -5.29
N ILE A 231 7.21 -9.55 -6.61
CA ILE A 231 6.20 -10.47 -7.16
C ILE A 231 6.47 -11.92 -6.72
N LEU A 232 7.72 -12.39 -6.83
CA LEU A 232 8.09 -13.75 -6.44
C LEU A 232 7.85 -13.98 -4.94
N LEU A 233 8.27 -13.05 -4.08
CA LEU A 233 8.02 -13.12 -2.65
C LEU A 233 6.52 -13.09 -2.34
N ALA A 234 5.74 -12.27 -3.04
CA ALA A 234 4.29 -12.26 -2.89
C ALA A 234 3.67 -13.64 -3.18
N TRP A 235 4.10 -14.30 -4.26
CA TRP A 235 3.64 -15.65 -4.59
C TRP A 235 4.06 -16.69 -3.56
N ILE A 236 5.28 -16.64 -3.04
CA ILE A 236 5.75 -17.51 -1.96
C ILE A 236 4.87 -17.32 -0.72
N LEU A 237 4.61 -16.07 -0.31
CA LEU A 237 3.78 -15.76 0.84
C LEU A 237 2.33 -16.23 0.66
N LEU A 238 1.76 -16.12 -0.53
CA LEU A 238 0.42 -16.66 -0.84
C LEU A 238 0.39 -18.19 -0.84
N ALA A 239 1.43 -18.86 -1.33
CA ALA A 239 1.57 -20.31 -1.27
C ALA A 239 1.68 -20.79 0.18
N LEU A 240 2.47 -20.11 1.02
CA LEU A 240 2.55 -20.35 2.46
C LEU A 240 1.20 -20.15 3.14
N SER A 241 0.50 -19.05 2.82
CA SER A 241 -0.85 -18.79 3.34
C SER A 241 -1.82 -19.93 3.03
N THR A 242 -1.78 -20.42 1.78
CA THR A 242 -2.59 -21.57 1.34
C THR A 242 -2.21 -22.84 2.11
N SER A 243 -0.92 -23.10 2.32
CA SER A 243 -0.43 -24.27 3.06
C SER A 243 -0.89 -24.25 4.52
N VAL A 244 -0.80 -23.09 5.19
CA VAL A 244 -1.28 -22.90 6.57
C VAL A 244 -2.78 -23.15 6.64
N MET A 245 -3.55 -22.60 5.71
CA MET A 245 -4.99 -22.85 5.63
C MET A 245 -5.35 -24.31 5.36
N ASN A 246 -4.52 -25.04 4.60
CA ASN A 246 -4.74 -26.45 4.31
C ASN A 246 -4.50 -27.36 5.52
N ARG A 247 -3.56 -27.02 6.40
CA ARG A 247 -3.17 -27.81 7.58
C ARG A 247 -4.16 -27.73 8.77
N LYS A 248 -5.41 -27.42 8.47
CA LYS A 248 -6.53 -27.08 9.39
C LYS A 248 -6.31 -25.74 10.12
N LEU A 249 -7.24 -24.82 9.87
CA LEU A 249 -7.55 -23.72 10.78
C LEU A 249 -8.21 -24.36 12.02
N ASP A 250 -7.91 -23.87 13.22
CA ASP A 250 -8.70 -24.24 14.40
C ASP A 250 -10.08 -23.58 14.22
N LEU A 251 -11.01 -24.34 13.63
CA LEU A 251 -12.43 -24.04 13.56
C LEU A 251 -13.15 -24.80 14.67
#